data_AF-A0A3M1XPW5-F1
#
_entry.id   AF-A0A3M1XPW5-F1
#
_cell.length_a   1.000
_cell.length_b   1.000
_cell.length_c   1.000
_cell.angle_alpha   90.00
_cell.angle_beta   90.00
_cell.angle_gamma   90.00
#
_symmetry.space_group_name_H-M   'P 1'
#
loop_
_entity.id
_entity.type
_entity.pdbx_description
1 polymer ?
#
loop_
_entity_poly.entity_id
_entity_poly.type
_entity_poly.pdbx_seq_one_letter_code
_entity_poly.pdbx_strand_id
1 'polypeptide(L)'
;MADIAPFRGLRYNPAKVPDLSQVVIPPYDVISPEEQAAFHALSPYNLIRLELGKASAGDAPDDNPHTRAAGFLRQWQESGVLIREETPAIYSYEVDYEALGQKRTRKGILCLLRLEDFSAGKVLPHEKTFREIKAERLGLTAACEANLSPV
;
A
#
# COMPACT_ATOMS: atom_id res chain seq x y z
N MET A 1 22.08 -14.40 -5.38
CA MET A 1 20.61 -14.58 -5.28
C MET A 1 20.10 -13.64 -4.21
N ALA A 2 18.91 -13.07 -4.38
CA ALA A 2 18.31 -12.21 -3.36
C ALA A 2 17.90 -13.04 -2.13
N ASP A 3 18.15 -12.50 -0.94
CA ASP A 3 17.72 -13.13 0.31
C ASP A 3 16.33 -12.62 0.69
N ILE A 4 15.37 -13.54 0.76
CA ILE A 4 13.97 -13.24 1.08
C ILE A 4 13.51 -13.96 2.34
N ALA A 5 12.52 -13.39 3.02
CA ALA A 5 11.90 -14.01 4.20
C ALA A 5 10.37 -13.81 4.23
N PRO A 6 9.61 -14.75 4.81
CA PRO A 6 8.19 -14.57 5.05
C PRO A 6 7.94 -13.51 6.15
N PHE A 7 6.75 -12.91 6.15
CA PHE A 7 6.33 -11.97 7.20
C PHE A 7 4.85 -12.13 7.55
N ARG A 8 4.46 -11.59 8.70
CA ARG A 8 3.04 -11.51 9.10
C ARG A 8 2.44 -10.22 8.54
N GLY A 9 1.87 -10.33 7.35
CA GLY A 9 1.16 -9.25 6.66
C GLY A 9 -0.16 -8.89 7.32
N LEU A 10 -0.63 -7.70 6.99
CA LEU A 10 -1.96 -7.20 7.33
C LEU A 10 -2.86 -7.37 6.09
N ARG A 11 -4.06 -7.89 6.29
CA ARG A 11 -5.07 -8.01 5.22
C ARG A 11 -6.45 -7.66 5.73
N TYR A 12 -7.35 -7.33 4.81
CA TYR A 12 -8.76 -7.18 5.14
C TYR A 12 -9.34 -8.49 5.70
N ASN A 13 -10.12 -8.34 6.75
CA ASN A 13 -10.89 -9.43 7.34
C ASN A 13 -12.13 -9.71 6.47
N PRO A 14 -12.25 -10.87 5.83
CA PRO A 14 -13.37 -11.19 4.94
C PRO A 14 -14.73 -11.20 5.68
N ALA A 15 -14.73 -11.40 7.01
CA ALA A 15 -15.94 -11.32 7.81
C ALA A 15 -16.46 -9.87 8.00
N LYS A 16 -15.60 -8.87 7.85
CA LYS A 16 -15.96 -7.44 7.96
C LYS A 16 -15.99 -6.73 6.61
N VAL A 17 -15.17 -7.18 5.68
CA VAL A 17 -15.05 -6.65 4.32
C VAL A 17 -15.20 -7.83 3.35
N PRO A 18 -16.44 -8.24 3.06
CA PRO A 18 -16.71 -9.39 2.20
C PRO A 18 -16.41 -9.14 0.73
N ASP A 19 -16.44 -7.87 0.29
CA ASP A 19 -16.15 -7.46 -1.08
C ASP A 19 -14.93 -6.54 -1.11
N LEU A 20 -13.79 -7.09 -1.57
CA LEU A 20 -12.54 -6.33 -1.67
C LEU A 20 -12.60 -5.23 -2.74
N SER A 21 -13.48 -5.33 -3.74
CA SER A 21 -13.59 -4.30 -4.79
C SER A 21 -14.00 -2.93 -4.25
N GLN A 22 -14.65 -2.91 -3.08
CA GLN A 22 -15.09 -1.68 -2.41
C GLN A 22 -13.97 -0.97 -1.64
N VAL A 23 -12.85 -1.65 -1.38
CA VAL A 23 -11.81 -1.17 -0.47
C VAL A 23 -10.41 -1.06 -1.07
N VAL A 24 -10.23 -1.54 -2.30
CA VAL A 24 -8.98 -1.38 -3.06
C VAL A 24 -9.02 -0.11 -3.92
N ILE A 25 -7.84 0.34 -4.35
CA ILE A 25 -7.64 1.49 -5.23
C ILE A 25 -6.59 1.15 -6.28
N PRO A 26 -6.56 1.83 -7.43
CA PRO A 26 -5.43 1.80 -8.34
C PRO A 26 -4.20 2.49 -7.70
N PRO A 27 -3.02 2.45 -8.35
CA PRO A 27 -1.86 3.22 -7.91
C PRO A 27 -2.22 4.70 -7.65
N TYR A 28 -1.68 5.26 -6.57
CA TYR A 28 -2.07 6.59 -6.09
C TYR A 28 -1.75 7.73 -7.08
N ASP A 29 -0.77 7.53 -7.96
CA ASP A 29 -0.27 8.51 -8.91
C ASP A 29 -1.15 8.64 -10.16
N VAL A 30 -2.13 7.75 -10.33
CA VAL A 30 -3.12 7.83 -11.42
C VAL A 30 -4.51 8.27 -10.94
N ILE A 31 -4.70 8.53 -9.64
CA ILE A 31 -5.99 8.90 -9.05
C ILE A 31 -6.23 10.42 -9.16
N SER A 32 -7.34 10.81 -9.78
CA SER A 32 -7.79 12.20 -9.82
C SER A 32 -8.42 12.66 -8.48
N PRO A 33 -8.55 13.97 -8.22
CA PRO A 33 -9.27 14.48 -7.04
C PRO A 33 -10.73 14.01 -6.97
N GLU A 34 -11.41 13.90 -8.11
CA GLU A 34 -12.78 13.39 -8.21
C GLU A 34 -12.83 11.90 -7.85
N GLU A 35 -11.89 11.10 -8.37
CA GLU A 35 -11.77 9.68 -8.05
C GLU A 35 -11.42 9.47 -6.57
N GLN A 36 -10.52 10.27 -6.01
CA GLN A 36 -10.20 10.26 -4.58
C GLN A 36 -11.47 10.49 -3.75
N ALA A 37 -12.28 11.49 -4.10
CA ALA A 37 -13.55 11.75 -3.42
C ALA A 37 -14.52 10.56 -3.56
N ALA A 38 -14.60 9.94 -4.74
CA ALA A 38 -15.43 8.77 -4.99
C ALA A 38 -14.99 7.56 -4.14
N PHE A 39 -13.68 7.24 -4.07
CA PHE A 39 -13.17 6.16 -3.21
C PHE A 39 -13.45 6.41 -1.73
N HIS A 40 -13.36 7.67 -1.28
CA HIS A 40 -13.71 8.04 0.09
C HIS A 40 -15.19 7.78 0.41
N ALA A 41 -16.07 7.96 -0.57
CA ALA A 41 -17.50 7.73 -0.44
C ALA A 41 -17.88 6.24 -0.59
N LEU A 42 -17.07 5.47 -1.34
CA LEU A 42 -17.35 4.06 -1.64
C LEU A 42 -17.36 3.18 -0.39
N SER A 43 -16.40 3.39 0.52
CA SER A 43 -16.34 2.64 1.77
C SER A 43 -15.61 3.42 2.88
N PRO A 44 -16.06 3.30 4.15
CA PRO A 44 -15.31 3.84 5.29
C PRO A 44 -13.96 3.15 5.49
N TYR A 45 -13.78 1.95 4.93
CA TYR A 45 -12.56 1.15 5.01
C TYR A 45 -11.77 1.13 3.69
N ASN A 46 -12.04 2.07 2.78
CA ASN A 46 -11.31 2.12 1.51
C ASN A 46 -9.86 2.59 1.71
N LEU A 47 -8.92 1.88 1.07
CA LEU A 47 -7.47 2.09 1.18
C LEU A 47 -7.03 3.52 0.84
N ILE A 48 -7.84 4.29 0.10
CA ILE A 48 -7.59 5.72 -0.17
C ILE A 48 -7.28 6.52 1.11
N ARG A 49 -7.88 6.13 2.24
CA ARG A 49 -7.68 6.79 3.55
C ARG A 49 -6.27 6.56 4.12
N LEU A 50 -5.62 5.47 3.72
CA LEU A 50 -4.27 5.13 4.13
C LEU A 50 -3.24 5.61 3.09
N GLU A 51 -3.58 5.55 1.80
CA GLU A 51 -2.61 5.73 0.72
C GLU A 51 -2.55 7.15 0.12
N LEU A 52 -3.70 7.82 0.05
CA LEU A 52 -3.85 9.14 -0.56
C LEU A 52 -4.96 9.90 0.18
N GLY A 53 -4.71 10.23 1.45
CA GLY A 53 -5.65 10.97 2.28
C GLY A 53 -5.87 12.42 1.80
N LYS A 54 -7.03 12.99 2.11
CA LYS A 54 -7.35 14.39 1.76
C LYS A 54 -6.47 15.36 2.53
N ALA A 55 -5.85 16.29 1.80
CA ALA A 55 -5.22 17.47 2.37
C ALA A 55 -6.27 18.52 2.76
N SER A 56 -5.95 19.33 3.75
CA SER A 56 -6.77 20.45 4.25
C SER A 56 -5.92 21.70 4.42
N ALA A 57 -6.53 22.87 4.26
CA ALA A 57 -5.85 24.15 4.52
C ALA A 57 -5.37 24.29 5.99
N GLY A 58 -5.94 23.50 6.90
CA GLY A 58 -5.55 23.45 8.32
C GLY A 58 -4.52 22.38 8.66
N ASP A 59 -3.92 21.69 7.68
CA ASP A 59 -2.95 20.64 7.95
C ASP A 59 -1.72 21.19 8.67
N ALA A 60 -1.30 20.48 9.71
CA ALA A 60 -0.18 20.79 10.59
C ALA A 60 0.75 19.57 10.73
N PRO A 61 1.98 19.73 11.26
CA PRO A 61 2.90 18.60 11.42
C PRO A 61 2.34 17.41 12.21
N ASP A 62 1.42 17.65 13.14
CA ASP A 62 0.75 16.66 13.99
C ASP A 62 -0.64 16.22 13.49
N ASP A 63 -1.28 17.00 12.61
CA ASP A 63 -2.56 16.65 11.97
C ASP A 63 -2.49 16.91 10.46
N ASN A 64 -2.15 15.87 9.70
CA ASN A 64 -1.99 15.89 8.25
C ASN A 64 -2.41 14.53 7.66
N PRO A 65 -2.40 14.36 6.32
CA PRO A 65 -2.82 13.10 5.71
C PRO A 65 -2.06 11.86 6.22
N HIS A 66 -0.77 11.98 6.55
CA HIS A 66 0.03 10.86 7.04
C HIS A 66 -0.33 10.48 8.49
N THR A 67 -0.49 11.46 9.39
CA THR A 67 -0.90 11.16 10.77
C THR A 67 -2.33 10.62 10.84
N ARG A 68 -3.22 11.10 9.97
CA ARG A 68 -4.57 10.57 9.81
C ARG A 68 -4.57 9.14 9.25
N ALA A 69 -3.74 8.83 8.26
CA ALA A 69 -3.56 7.47 7.75
C ALA A 69 -3.11 6.50 8.86
N ALA A 70 -2.13 6.90 9.68
CA ALA A 70 -1.69 6.12 10.83
C ALA A 70 -2.82 5.88 11.85
N GLY A 71 -3.65 6.90 12.09
CA GLY A 71 -4.85 6.80 12.93
C GLY A 71 -5.85 5.77 12.41
N PHE A 72 -6.18 5.83 11.12
CA PHE A 72 -7.07 4.85 10.48
C PHE A 72 -6.48 3.44 10.51
N LEU A 73 -5.19 3.28 10.21
CA LEU A 73 -4.52 1.97 10.23
C LEU A 73 -4.57 1.33 11.62
N ARG A 74 -4.35 2.10 12.69
CA ARG A 74 -4.51 1.61 14.07
C ARG A 74 -5.95 1.23 14.36
N GLN A 75 -6.90 2.12 14.06
CA GLN A 75 -8.32 1.87 14.28
C GLN A 75 -8.81 0.61 13.55
N TRP A 76 -8.37 0.38 12.30
CA TRP A 76 -8.79 -0.77 11.51
C TRP A 76 -8.21 -2.08 12.05
N GLN A 77 -7.00 -2.06 12.63
CA GLN A 77 -6.44 -3.21 13.33
C GLN A 77 -7.18 -3.50 14.64
N GLU A 78 -7.40 -2.49 15.48
CA GLU A 78 -8.10 -2.61 16.77
C GLU A 78 -9.54 -3.10 16.58
N SER A 79 -10.22 -2.58 15.56
CA SER A 79 -11.57 -3.02 15.21
C SER A 79 -11.60 -4.31 14.40
N GLY A 80 -10.46 -4.91 14.05
CA GLY A 80 -10.39 -6.17 13.28
C GLY A 80 -10.92 -6.08 11.84
N VAL A 81 -10.96 -4.87 11.26
CA VAL A 81 -11.18 -4.65 9.82
C VAL A 81 -9.95 -5.11 9.04
N LEU A 82 -8.77 -4.77 9.55
CA LEU A 82 -7.51 -5.37 9.15
C LEU A 82 -7.10 -6.39 10.21
N ILE A 83 -6.67 -7.56 9.76
CA ILE A 83 -6.17 -8.63 10.62
C ILE A 83 -4.74 -8.96 10.21
N ARG A 84 -3.92 -9.29 11.21
CA ARG A 84 -2.55 -9.73 11.01
C ARG A 84 -2.52 -11.25 10.92
N GLU A 85 -1.75 -11.79 9.98
CA GLU A 85 -1.56 -13.25 9.92
C GLU A 85 -0.95 -13.79 11.21
N GLU A 86 -1.42 -14.96 11.65
CA GLU A 86 -0.92 -15.64 12.83
C GLU A 86 0.53 -16.13 12.61
N THR A 87 0.81 -16.63 11.41
CA THR A 87 2.12 -17.16 11.00
C THR A 87 2.73 -16.35 9.85
N PRO A 88 4.06 -16.19 9.79
CA PRO A 88 4.71 -15.57 8.64
C PRO A 88 4.41 -16.32 7.33
N ALA A 89 4.16 -15.57 6.25
CA ALA A 89 3.91 -16.12 4.91
C ALA A 89 4.64 -15.33 3.82
N ILE A 90 4.74 -15.95 2.64
CA ILE A 90 5.03 -15.29 1.36
C ILE A 90 3.71 -15.22 0.60
N TYR A 91 3.35 -14.05 0.09
CA TYR A 91 2.05 -13.84 -0.56
C TYR A 91 2.24 -13.86 -2.07
N SER A 92 1.62 -14.81 -2.77
CA SER A 92 1.57 -14.78 -4.24
C SER A 92 0.42 -13.91 -4.72
N TYR A 93 0.61 -13.21 -5.83
CA TYR A 93 -0.45 -12.48 -6.50
C TYR A 93 -0.37 -12.63 -8.02
N GLU A 94 -1.51 -12.42 -8.67
CA GLU A 94 -1.63 -12.40 -10.12
C GLU A 94 -2.37 -11.11 -10.53
N VAL A 95 -1.90 -10.49 -11.61
CA VAL A 95 -2.52 -9.30 -12.21
C VAL A 95 -2.79 -9.61 -13.66
N ASP A 96 -4.07 -9.67 -14.01
CA ASP A 96 -4.53 -9.77 -15.40
C ASP A 96 -4.58 -8.38 -16.02
N TYR A 97 -4.04 -8.24 -17.23
CA TYR A 97 -4.04 -6.99 -17.98
C TYR A 97 -4.09 -7.24 -19.48
N GLU A 98 -4.47 -6.22 -20.25
CA GLU A 98 -4.40 -6.25 -21.70
C GLU A 98 -3.25 -5.37 -22.19
N ALA A 99 -2.44 -5.90 -23.11
CA ALA A 99 -1.40 -5.14 -23.78
C ALA A 99 -1.28 -5.59 -25.23
N LEU A 100 -1.24 -4.61 -26.14
CA LEU A 100 -1.16 -4.86 -27.59
C LEU A 100 -2.30 -5.78 -28.10
N GLY A 101 -3.52 -5.61 -27.56
CA GLY A 101 -4.69 -6.42 -27.90
C GLY A 101 -4.64 -7.88 -27.40
N GLN A 102 -3.72 -8.21 -26.49
CA GLN A 102 -3.59 -9.55 -25.93
C GLN A 102 -3.79 -9.52 -24.41
N LYS A 103 -4.60 -10.46 -23.90
CA LYS A 103 -4.69 -10.72 -22.47
C LYS A 103 -3.41 -11.39 -21.97
N ARG A 104 -2.88 -10.88 -20.86
CA ARG A 104 -1.66 -11.37 -20.21
C ARG A 104 -1.87 -11.39 -18.70
N THR A 105 -1.15 -12.27 -18.03
CA THR A 105 -1.13 -12.38 -16.56
C THR A 105 0.29 -12.17 -16.07
N ARG A 106 0.49 -11.20 -15.17
CA ARG A 106 1.73 -11.03 -14.42
C ARG A 106 1.58 -11.71 -13.08
N LYS A 107 2.54 -12.57 -12.72
CA LYS A 107 2.60 -13.23 -11.41
C LYS A 107 3.73 -12.62 -10.59
N GLY A 108 3.54 -12.51 -9.29
CA GLY A 108 4.54 -11.98 -8.37
C GLY A 108 4.36 -12.51 -6.96
N ILE A 109 5.29 -12.14 -6.09
CA ILE A 109 5.23 -12.44 -4.67
C ILE A 109 5.53 -11.19 -3.84
N LEU A 110 4.92 -11.10 -2.66
CA LEU A 110 5.29 -10.15 -1.60
C LEU A 110 6.00 -10.92 -0.49
N CYS A 111 7.20 -10.46 -0.16
CA CYS A 111 8.06 -11.00 0.87
C CYS A 111 8.99 -9.90 1.41
N LEU A 112 9.66 -10.16 2.54
CA LEU A 112 10.76 -9.30 2.98
C LEU A 112 11.96 -9.54 2.09
N LEU A 113 12.68 -8.47 1.75
CA LEU A 113 13.91 -8.50 0.99
C LEU A 113 15.04 -7.93 1.85
N ARG A 114 16.16 -8.65 1.96
CA ARG A 114 17.36 -8.11 2.62
C ARG A 114 17.91 -6.94 1.80
N LEU A 115 18.08 -5.80 2.44
CA LEU A 115 18.76 -4.65 1.82
C LEU A 115 20.25 -4.98 1.64
N GLU A 116 20.78 -4.64 0.47
CA GLU A 116 22.19 -4.78 0.11
C GLU A 116 22.64 -3.52 -0.62
N ASP A 117 23.94 -3.22 -0.54
CA ASP A 117 24.53 -2.19 -1.38
C ASP A 117 24.32 -2.51 -2.86
N PHE A 118 24.00 -1.50 -3.67
CA PHE A 118 23.78 -1.70 -5.11
C PHE A 118 24.99 -2.31 -5.82
N SER A 119 26.20 -2.08 -5.31
CA SER A 119 27.44 -2.69 -5.83
C SER A 119 27.45 -4.22 -5.75
N ALA A 120 26.62 -4.84 -4.89
CA ALA A 120 26.50 -6.29 -4.81
C ALA A 120 25.76 -6.89 -6.02
N GLY A 121 24.98 -6.09 -6.76
CA GLY A 121 24.28 -6.51 -7.98
C GLY A 121 23.17 -7.56 -7.80
N LYS A 122 22.82 -7.92 -6.56
CA LYS A 122 21.79 -8.94 -6.26
C LYS A 122 20.36 -8.38 -6.24
N VAL A 123 20.23 -7.11 -5.87
CA VAL A 123 18.97 -6.35 -5.89
C VAL A 123 19.16 -5.20 -6.86
N LEU A 124 18.34 -5.17 -7.91
CA LEU A 124 18.41 -4.13 -8.92
C LEU A 124 17.54 -2.94 -8.50
N PRO A 125 18.03 -1.70 -8.63
CA PRO A 125 17.24 -0.53 -8.31
C PRO A 125 16.05 -0.39 -9.25
N HIS A 126 14.92 0.08 -8.71
CA HIS A 126 13.78 0.46 -9.53
C HIS A 126 14.14 1.69 -10.39
N GLU A 127 13.71 1.69 -11.65
CA GLU A 127 14.07 2.73 -12.59
C GLU A 127 13.40 4.08 -12.23
N LYS A 128 14.15 5.18 -12.37
CA LYS A 128 13.68 6.57 -12.35
C LYS A 128 12.80 6.98 -11.14
N THR A 129 13.42 7.07 -9.96
CA THR A 129 12.77 7.64 -8.75
C THR A 129 12.92 9.16 -8.66
N PHE A 130 11.88 9.87 -8.23
CA PHE A 130 11.91 11.31 -7.94
C PHE A 130 12.13 11.57 -6.44
N ARG A 131 12.88 12.61 -6.08
CA ARG A 131 13.25 12.88 -4.68
C ARG A 131 12.02 13.19 -3.82
N GLU A 132 11.10 13.96 -4.38
CA GLU A 132 9.88 14.43 -3.76
C GLU A 132 8.96 13.25 -3.43
N ILE A 133 8.77 12.34 -4.39
CA ILE A 133 7.98 11.12 -4.22
C ILE A 133 8.58 10.20 -3.13
N LYS A 134 9.92 10.06 -3.10
CA LYS A 134 10.59 9.28 -2.06
C LYS A 134 10.39 9.88 -0.68
N ALA A 135 10.54 11.19 -0.53
CA ALA A 135 10.35 11.86 0.75
C ALA A 135 8.90 11.73 1.24
N GLU A 136 7.94 11.88 0.33
CA GLU A 136 6.52 11.77 0.64
C GLU A 136 6.13 10.34 1.06
N ARG A 137 6.52 9.30 0.28
CA ARG A 137 6.25 7.90 0.64
C ARG A 137 6.99 7.44 1.90
N LEU A 138 8.20 7.95 2.14
CA LEU A 138 8.93 7.70 3.38
C LEU A 138 8.20 8.31 4.59
N GLY A 139 7.66 9.52 4.45
CA GLY A 139 6.85 10.17 5.49
C GLY A 139 5.62 9.34 5.85
N LEU A 140 4.88 8.84 4.84
CA LEU A 140 3.73 7.97 5.05
C LEU A 140 4.13 6.66 5.73
N THR A 141 5.21 6.02 5.27
CA THR A 141 5.73 4.77 5.84
C THR A 141 6.16 4.96 7.30
N ALA A 142 6.82 6.08 7.62
CA ALA A 142 7.24 6.40 8.98
C ALA A 142 6.05 6.66 9.90
N ALA A 143 5.02 7.38 9.44
CA ALA A 143 3.83 7.66 10.23
C ALA A 143 3.01 6.38 10.52
N CYS A 144 2.88 5.51 9.51
CA CYS A 144 2.09 4.28 9.62
C CYS A 144 2.86 3.10 10.24
N GLU A 145 4.19 3.18 10.31
CA GLU A 145 5.09 2.05 10.60
C GLU A 145 4.80 0.82 9.72
N ALA A 146 4.38 1.07 8.47
CA ALA A 146 3.99 0.05 7.51
C ALA A 146 4.25 0.54 6.08
N ASN A 147 4.66 -0.36 5.19
CA ASN A 147 4.72 -0.07 3.76
C ASN A 147 3.38 -0.43 3.11
N LEU A 148 2.62 0.58 2.71
CA LEU A 148 1.28 0.45 2.14
C LEU A 148 1.28 0.30 0.61
N SER A 149 2.36 0.71 -0.04
CA SER A 149 2.59 0.61 -1.49
C SER A 149 4.01 0.13 -1.80
N PRO A 150 4.30 -1.16 -1.58
CA PRO A 150 5.58 -1.73 -1.99
C PRO A 150 5.72 -1.72 -3.52
N VAL A 151 6.94 -1.44 -3.98
CA VAL A 151 7.33 -1.42 -5.41
C VAL A 151 8.11 -2.68 -5.74
#